data_AF-A0A356VU27-F1
#
_entry.id   AF-A0A356VU27-F1
#
_cell.length_a   1.000
_cell.length_b   1.000
_cell.length_c   1.000
_cell.angle_alpha   90.00
_cell.angle_beta   90.00
_cell.angle_gamma   90.00
#
_symmetry.space_group_name_H-M   'P 1'
#
loop_
_entity.id
_entity.type
_entity.pdbx_description
1 polymer ?
#
loop_
_entity_poly.entity_id
_entity_poly.type
_entity_poly.pdbx_seq_one_letter_code
_entity_poly.pdbx_strand_id
1 'polypeptide(L)' 'MSMDLANRIKTEAKKLKITQIMIANKVGKTKGAINQWFTGRSKPNKANLVILAEMLKVTPEYLQNGEDKE' A
#
# COMPACT_ATOMS: atom_id res chain seq x y z
N MET A 1 -2.19 18.88 -6.66
CA MET A 1 -1.13 18.02 -6.07
C MET A 1 -1.42 16.59 -6.48
N SER A 2 -0.49 15.91 -7.14
CA SER A 2 -0.63 14.47 -7.43
C SER A 2 -0.52 13.68 -6.12
N MET A 3 -1.39 12.70 -5.92
CA MET A 3 -1.40 11.87 -4.71
C MET A 3 -0.28 10.84 -4.81
N ASP A 4 0.67 10.85 -3.87
CA ASP A 4 1.76 9.88 -3.86
C ASP A 4 1.29 8.48 -3.38
N LEU A 5 2.10 7.45 -3.66
CA LEU A 5 1.86 6.06 -3.25
C LEU A 5 1.49 5.93 -1.77
N ALA A 6 2.17 6.65 -0.87
CA ALA A 6 1.91 6.58 0.56
C ALA A 6 0.50 7.08 0.92
N ASN A 7 0.06 8.15 0.26
CA ASN A 7 -1.28 8.69 0.43
C ASN A 7 -2.36 7.76 -0.13
N ARG A 8 -2.12 7.12 -1.29
CA ARG A 8 -3.03 6.10 -1.85
C ARG A 8 -3.19 4.92 -0.90
N ILE A 9 -2.08 4.36 -0.39
CA ILE A 9 -2.10 3.28 0.61
C ILE A 9 -2.91 3.66 1.84
N LYS A 10 -2.64 4.85 2.43
CA LYS A 10 -3.36 5.35 3.61
C LYS A 10 -4.86 5.45 3.36
N THR A 11 -5.24 5.97 2.20
CA THR A 11 -6.63 6.23 1.83
C THR A 11 -7.41 4.94 1.71
N GLU A 12 -6.86 3.97 0.98
CA GLU A 12 -7.52 2.68 0.76
C GLU A 12 -7.52 1.82 2.02
N ALA A 13 -6.41 1.82 2.78
CA ALA A 13 -6.35 1.13 4.07
C ALA A 13 -7.41 1.67 5.05
N LYS A 14 -7.62 3.00 5.09
CA LYS A 14 -8.64 3.63 5.93
C LYS A 14 -10.06 3.23 5.52
N LYS A 15 -10.36 3.20 4.22
CA LYS A 15 -11.67 2.78 3.69
C LYS A 15 -12.01 1.34 4.06
N LEU A 16 -11.02 0.45 3.98
CA LEU A 16 -11.19 -0.99 4.24
C LEU A 16 -10.91 -1.39 5.70
N LYS A 17 -10.59 -0.43 6.58
CA LYS A 17 -10.20 -0.66 7.98
C LYS A 17 -9.00 -1.64 8.12
N ILE A 18 -8.10 -1.63 7.14
CA ILE A 18 -6.89 -2.45 7.13
C ILE A 18 -5.80 -1.75 7.94
N THR A 19 -5.16 -2.47 8.85
CA THR A 19 -4.08 -1.93 9.69
C THR A 19 -2.69 -2.24 9.11
N GLN A 20 -1.69 -1.45 9.49
CA GLN A 20 -0.29 -1.74 9.12
C GLN A 20 0.18 -3.12 9.59
N ILE A 21 -0.35 -3.63 10.71
CA ILE A 21 -0.02 -4.96 11.24
C ILE A 21 -0.62 -6.06 10.36
N MET A 22 -1.85 -5.91 9.88
CA MET A 22 -2.45 -6.85 8.95
C MET A 22 -1.64 -6.97 7.66
N ILE A 23 -1.21 -5.83 7.12
CA ILE A 23 -0.34 -5.79 5.92
C ILE A 23 0.98 -6.48 6.24
N ALA A 24 1.63 -6.12 7.35
CA ALA A 24 2.90 -6.71 7.79
C ALA A 24 2.84 -8.24 7.86
N ASN A 25 1.78 -8.79 8.45
CA ASN A 25 1.55 -10.23 8.55
C ASN A 25 1.35 -10.88 7.18
N LYS A 26 0.64 -10.22 6.25
CA LYS A 26 0.39 -10.76 4.91
C LYS A 26 1.63 -10.77 4.02
N VAL A 27 2.46 -9.71 4.07
CA VAL A 27 3.67 -9.59 3.25
C VAL A 27 4.93 -10.19 3.90
N GLY A 28 4.84 -10.70 5.13
CA GLY A 28 5.99 -11.22 5.87
C GLY A 28 7.04 -10.15 6.19
N LYS A 29 6.60 -8.92 6.50
CA LYS A 29 7.48 -7.77 6.85
C LYS A 29 7.18 -7.30 8.27
N THR A 30 8.07 -6.49 8.84
CA THR A 30 7.82 -5.84 10.13
C THR A 30 6.87 -4.65 9.98
N LYS A 31 6.15 -4.31 11.06
CA LYS A 31 5.31 -3.08 11.11
C LYS A 31 6.11 -1.82 10.75
N GLY A 32 7.38 -1.75 11.15
CA GLY A 32 8.27 -0.63 10.81
C GLY A 32 8.50 -0.49 9.31
N ALA A 33 8.71 -1.61 8.58
CA ALA A 33 8.82 -1.59 7.13
C ALA A 33 7.53 -1.10 6.46
N ILE A 34 6.36 -1.54 6.95
CA ILE A 34 5.07 -1.05 6.43
C ILE A 34 4.89 0.44 6.71
N ASN A 35 5.31 0.92 7.88
CA ASN A 35 5.23 2.34 8.21
C ASN A 35 6.08 3.21 7.26
N GLN A 36 7.21 2.70 6.77
CA GLN A 36 8.00 3.40 5.75
C GLN A 36 7.22 3.58 4.44
N TRP A 37 6.38 2.62 4.06
CA TRP A 37 5.50 2.73 2.89
C TRP A 37 4.38 3.75 3.12
N PHE A 38 3.76 3.74 4.31
CA PHE A 38 2.72 4.70 4.69
C PHE A 38 3.27 6.13 4.85
N THR A 39 4.56 6.30 5.07
CA THR A 39 5.22 7.61 5.20
C THR A 39 6.03 8.02 3.97
N GLY A 40 6.04 7.20 2.91
CA GLY A 40 6.77 7.48 1.67
C GLY A 40 8.30 7.39 1.79
N ARG A 41 8.84 6.90 2.91
CA ARG A 41 10.29 6.74 3.12
C ARG A 41 10.88 5.62 2.27
N SER A 42 10.09 4.61 1.94
CA SER A 42 10.48 3.53 1.04
C SER A 42 9.27 3.04 0.25
N LYS A 43 9.52 2.35 -0.86
CA LYS A 43 8.49 1.75 -1.70
C LYS A 43 8.49 0.23 -1.54
N PRO A 44 7.33 -0.44 -1.60
CA PRO A 44 7.29 -1.89 -1.72
C PRO A 44 7.96 -2.33 -3.03
N ASN A 45 8.57 -3.52 -3.04
CA ASN A 45 9.01 -4.15 -4.28
C ASN A 45 7.80 -4.71 -5.05
N LYS A 46 8.02 -5.20 -6.28
CA LYS A 46 6.94 -5.72 -7.14
C LYS A 46 6.06 -6.77 -6.44
N ALA A 47 6.67 -7.76 -5.77
CA ALA A 47 5.93 -8.82 -5.08
C ALA A 47 5.05 -8.26 -3.94
N ASN A 48 5.60 -7.40 -3.09
CA ASN A 48 4.83 -6.79 -1.99
C ASN A 48 3.77 -5.81 -2.49
N LEU A 49 4.02 -5.13 -3.61
CA LEU A 49 3.07 -4.23 -4.23
C LEU A 49 1.84 -4.99 -4.71
N VAL A 50 2.01 -6.15 -5.35
CA VAL A 50 0.89 -7.01 -5.78
C VAL A 50 0.05 -7.45 -4.58
N ILE A 51 0.69 -8.01 -3.54
CA ILE A 51 -0.01 -8.44 -2.32
C ILE A 51 -0.74 -7.27 -1.64
N LEU A 52 -0.09 -6.10 -1.58
CA LEU A 52 -0.69 -4.90 -1.00
C LEU A 52 -1.91 -4.43 -1.81
N ALA A 53 -1.82 -4.47 -3.14
CA ALA A 53 -2.90 -4.10 -4.04
C ALA A 53 -4.12 -5.03 -3.87
N GLU A 54 -3.88 -6.35 -3.80
CA GLU A 54 -4.92 -7.35 -3.50
C GLU A 54 -5.61 -7.08 -2.15
N MET A 55 -4.83 -6.82 -1.10
CA MET A 55 -5.39 -6.49 0.22
C MET A 55 -6.24 -5.21 0.17
N LEU A 56 -5.78 -4.21 -0.57
CA LEU A 56 -6.43 -2.91 -0.70
C LEU A 56 -7.55 -2.89 -1.75
N LYS A 57 -7.81 -4.01 -2.43
CA LYS A 57 -8.81 -4.13 -3.51
C LYS A 57 -8.62 -3.07 -4.60
N VAL A 58 -7.38 -2.95 -5.07
CA VAL A 58 -6.95 -2.03 -6.14
C VAL A 58 -5.93 -2.72 -7.04
N THR A 59 -5.59 -2.09 -8.16
CA THR A 59 -4.50 -2.54 -9.02
C THR A 59 -3.13 -2.11 -8.47
N PRO A 60 -2.06 -2.90 -8.72
CA PRO A 60 -0.68 -2.47 -8.46
C PRO A 60 -0.33 -1.16 -9.16
N GLU A 61 -0.86 -0.94 -10.36
CA GLU A 61 -0.69 0.25 -11.21
C GLU A 61 -1.30 1.49 -10.55
N TYR A 62 -2.52 1.38 -10.01
CA TYR A 62 -3.14 2.44 -9.20
C TYR A 62 -2.24 2.82 -8.02
N LEU A 63 -1.72 1.85 -7.26
CA LEU A 63 -0.86 2.14 -6.12
C LEU A 63 0.47 2.77 -6.52
N GLN A 64 1.05 2.36 -7.66
CA GLN A 64 2.36 2.81 -8.10
C GLN A 64 2.33 4.17 -8.81
N ASN A 65 1.39 4.33 -9.75
CA ASN A 65 1.36 5.43 -10.69
C ASN A 65 0.16 6.36 -10.44
N GLY A 66 -0.92 5.86 -9.84
CA GLY A 66 -2.15 6.62 -9.63
C GLY A 66 -3.01 6.68 -10.88
N GLU A 67 -2.81 5.71 -11.76
CA GLU A 67 -3.66 5.40 -12.91
C GLU A 67 -5.04 4.91 -12.42
N ASP A 68 -5.96 4.65 -13.35
CA ASP A 68 -7.32 4.28 -13.02
C ASP A 68 -7.42 3.02 -12.14
N LYS A 69 -8.42 3.08 -11.26
CA LYS A 69 -8.69 2.09 -10.23
C LYS A 69 -9.70 1.07 -10.76
N GLU A 70 -9.33 0.37 -11.82
CA GLU A 70 -10.19 -0.65 -12.48
C GLU A 70 -10.05 -2.04 -11.86
#